data_AF-A0A0A1WDZ3-F1
#
_entry.id   AF-A0A0A1WDZ3-F1
#
_cell.length_a   1.000
_cell.length_b   1.000
_cell.length_c   1.000
_cell.angle_alpha   90.00
_cell.angle_beta   90.00
_cell.angle_gamma   90.00
#
_symmetry.space_group_name_H-M   'P 1'
#
loop_
_entity.id
_entity.type
_entity.pdbx_description
1 polymer ?
#
loop_
_entity_poly.entity_id
_entity_poly.type
_entity_poly.pdbx_seq_one_letter_code
_entity_poly.pdbx_strand_id
1 'polypeptide(L)'
;MATGTRKAAVRLLKCFCGCSEMTEDEVRRIYRLSTQETLNDPRAAKIFRKFLEQDRCGDKGEIECYLDIYELCNDYLKESSLTCEQLNALVEMELKYYLEKKLNLYIMMLEEQQKPDISVHEVERDLKRIQADYRTEIETSDEYKNYKHAILNKIKRGT
;
A
#
# COMPACT_ATOMS: atom_id res chain seq x y z
N MET A 1 -44.18 8.68 30.50
CA MET A 1 -43.34 7.99 29.50
C MET A 1 -42.40 9.01 28.89
N ALA A 2 -41.10 8.92 29.18
CA ALA A 2 -40.07 9.72 28.54
C ALA A 2 -38.94 8.75 28.16
N THR A 3 -38.94 8.31 26.91
CA THR A 3 -37.90 7.48 26.32
C THR A 3 -36.65 8.33 26.12
N GLY A 4 -35.77 8.32 27.12
CA GLY A 4 -34.43 8.87 26.98
C GLY A 4 -33.64 8.05 25.97
N THR A 5 -33.51 8.56 24.74
CA THR A 5 -32.51 8.07 23.79
C THR A 5 -31.13 8.38 24.36
N ARG A 6 -30.54 7.44 25.11
CA ARG A 6 -29.11 7.43 25.39
C ARG A 6 -28.41 7.34 24.03
N LYS A 7 -27.87 8.45 23.54
CA LYS A 7 -26.85 8.43 22.48
C LYS A 7 -25.74 7.52 23.01
N ALA A 8 -25.60 6.33 22.45
CA ALA A 8 -24.47 5.46 22.73
C ALA A 8 -23.20 6.27 22.40
N ALA A 9 -22.33 6.47 23.40
CA ALA A 9 -21.07 7.14 23.18
C ALA A 9 -20.27 6.33 22.16
N VAL A 10 -20.04 6.89 20.97
CA VAL A 10 -19.23 6.25 19.95
C VAL A 10 -17.81 6.17 20.49
N ARG A 11 -17.32 4.95 20.65
CA ARG A 11 -15.98 4.72 21.18
C ARG A 11 -14.94 5.02 20.10
N LEU A 12 -14.04 5.93 20.42
CA LEU A 12 -12.98 6.39 19.54
C LEU A 12 -11.66 5.72 19.93
N LEU A 13 -11.07 4.99 18.98
CA LEU A 13 -9.77 4.34 19.08
C LEU A 13 -8.72 5.23 18.43
N LYS A 14 -7.64 5.56 19.15
CA LYS A 14 -6.52 6.31 18.56
C LYS A 14 -5.83 5.48 17.47
N CYS A 15 -5.59 6.11 16.32
CA CYS A 15 -4.77 5.57 15.23
C CYS A 15 -3.35 5.25 15.71
N PHE A 16 -2.63 4.37 15.00
CA PHE A 16 -1.23 4.03 15.30
C PHE A 16 -0.33 5.29 15.29
N CYS A 17 -0.55 6.25 14.40
CA CYS A 17 0.15 7.53 14.41
C CYS A 17 -0.20 8.45 15.61
N GLY A 18 -1.17 8.09 16.46
CA GLY A 18 -1.71 8.96 17.51
C GLY A 18 -2.44 10.22 17.01
N CYS A 19 -2.48 10.43 15.69
CA CYS A 19 -2.84 11.68 15.03
C CYS A 19 -4.32 11.78 14.63
N SER A 20 -5.06 10.67 14.73
CA SER A 20 -6.49 10.64 14.43
C SER A 20 -7.23 9.64 15.30
N GLU A 21 -8.49 9.94 15.57
CA GLU A 21 -9.43 9.04 16.22
C GLU A 21 -10.23 8.28 15.15
N MET A 22 -10.47 7.00 15.41
CA MET A 22 -11.25 6.12 14.53
C MET A 22 -12.39 5.49 15.32
N THR A 23 -13.55 5.34 14.70
CA THR A 23 -14.64 4.60 15.35
C THR A 23 -14.32 3.10 15.38
N GLU A 24 -14.91 2.36 16.32
CA GLU A 24 -14.74 0.91 16.36
C GLU A 24 -15.17 0.23 15.05
N ASP A 25 -16.24 0.73 14.40
CA ASP A 25 -16.71 0.21 13.11
C ASP A 25 -15.68 0.43 12.00
N GLU A 26 -15.01 1.57 11.99
CA GLU A 26 -13.92 1.84 11.04
C GLU A 26 -12.74 0.88 11.25
N VAL A 27 -12.37 0.63 12.51
CA VAL A 27 -11.29 -0.31 12.85
C VAL A 27 -11.68 -1.74 12.46
N ARG A 28 -12.93 -2.15 12.70
CA ARG A 28 -13.46 -3.45 12.26
C ARG A 28 -13.50 -3.57 10.74
N ARG A 29 -13.86 -2.50 10.01
CA ARG A 29 -13.84 -2.47 8.55
C ARG A 29 -12.42 -2.71 8.04
N ILE A 30 -11.43 -1.96 8.54
CA ILE A 30 -10.02 -2.11 8.13
C ILE A 30 -9.48 -3.49 8.47
N TYR A 31 -9.82 -4.04 9.64
CA TYR A 31 -9.44 -5.40 10.01
C TYR A 31 -9.97 -6.46 9.03
N ARG A 32 -11.10 -6.23 8.36
CA ARG A 32 -11.69 -7.18 7.42
C ARG A 32 -11.14 -7.08 5.99
N LEU A 33 -10.42 -6.02 5.65
CA LEU A 33 -9.84 -5.87 4.33
C LEU A 33 -8.79 -6.97 4.08
N SER A 34 -8.84 -7.54 2.88
CA SER A 34 -7.74 -8.32 2.32
C SER A 34 -6.49 -7.45 2.17
N THR A 35 -5.33 -8.06 1.88
CA THR A 35 -4.11 -7.30 1.60
C THR A 35 -4.30 -6.37 0.43
N GLN A 36 -4.88 -6.87 -0.68
CA GLN A 36 -5.17 -6.02 -1.84
C GLN A 36 -6.08 -4.84 -1.50
N GLU A 37 -7.17 -5.08 -0.78
CA GLU A 37 -8.08 -4.00 -0.38
C GLU A 37 -7.42 -3.02 0.60
N THR A 38 -6.54 -3.50 1.48
CA THR A 38 -5.77 -2.66 2.41
C THR A 38 -4.83 -1.73 1.66
N LEU A 39 -4.10 -2.25 0.67
CA LEU A 39 -3.14 -1.47 -0.12
C LEU A 39 -3.83 -0.49 -1.08
N ASN A 40 -5.05 -0.81 -1.54
CA ASN A 40 -5.83 0.06 -2.42
C ASN A 40 -6.70 1.09 -1.68
N ASP A 41 -6.99 0.90 -0.39
CA ASP A 41 -7.70 1.89 0.43
C ASP A 41 -6.68 2.90 1.01
N PRO A 42 -6.68 4.18 0.61
CA PRO A 42 -5.66 5.15 1.02
C PRO A 42 -5.58 5.33 2.53
N ARG A 43 -6.70 5.16 3.25
CA ARG A 43 -6.74 5.28 4.70
C ARG A 43 -6.13 4.04 5.35
N ALA A 44 -6.46 2.84 4.87
CA ALA A 44 -5.90 1.59 5.39
C ALA A 44 -4.40 1.48 5.08
N ALA A 45 -3.96 1.78 3.86
CA ALA A 45 -2.56 1.82 3.46
C ALA A 45 -1.74 2.80 4.32
N LYS A 46 -2.28 4.01 4.57
CA LYS A 46 -1.65 4.99 5.46
C LYS A 46 -1.49 4.47 6.90
N ILE A 47 -2.48 3.75 7.41
CA ILE A 47 -2.40 3.17 8.75
C ILE A 47 -1.36 2.05 8.80
N PHE A 48 -1.30 1.20 7.77
CA PHE A 48 -0.28 0.16 7.65
C PHE A 48 1.12 0.76 7.55
N ARG A 49 1.36 1.76 6.70
CA ARG A 49 2.62 2.50 6.65
C ARG A 49 3.02 3.05 8.01
N LYS A 50 2.10 3.69 8.72
CA LYS A 50 2.36 4.22 10.07
C LYS A 50 2.65 3.13 11.10
N PHE A 51 2.12 1.92 10.92
CA PHE A 51 2.48 0.78 11.75
C PHE A 51 3.92 0.34 11.48
N LEU A 52 4.34 0.24 10.21
CA LEU A 52 5.72 -0.11 9.86
C LEU A 52 6.74 0.92 10.40
N GLU A 53 6.40 2.21 10.32
CA GLU A 53 7.26 3.29 10.85
C GLU A 53 7.46 3.24 12.38
N GLN A 54 6.57 2.60 13.16
CA GLN A 54 6.65 2.61 14.62
C GLN A 54 7.84 1.83 15.17
N ASP A 55 8.20 0.74 14.50
CA ASP A 55 9.27 -0.16 14.93
C ASP A 55 10.63 0.20 14.30
N ARG A 56 10.67 1.28 13.50
CA ARG A 56 11.87 1.69 12.75
C ARG A 56 12.86 2.45 13.62
N CYS A 57 14.10 1.96 13.64
CA CYS A 57 15.26 2.71 14.14
C CYS A 57 16.31 2.81 13.02
N GLY A 58 16.13 3.76 12.11
CA GLY A 58 17.03 3.96 10.96
C GLY A 58 16.30 3.93 9.61
N ASP A 59 16.87 3.20 8.65
CA ASP A 59 16.39 3.09 7.28
C ASP A 59 15.07 2.33 7.15
N LYS A 60 14.40 2.49 6.00
CA LYS A 60 13.14 1.80 5.69
C LYS A 60 13.35 0.28 5.68
N GLY A 61 12.40 -0.43 6.29
CA GLY A 61 12.35 -1.89 6.20
C GLY A 61 11.94 -2.37 4.81
N GLU A 62 12.23 -3.65 4.52
CA GLU A 62 11.91 -4.28 3.23
C GLU A 62 10.41 -4.16 2.87
N ILE A 63 9.52 -4.38 3.84
CA ILE A 63 8.07 -4.28 3.63
C ILE A 63 7.61 -2.84 3.36
N GLU A 64 8.30 -1.84 3.90
CA GLU A 64 8.05 -0.43 3.53
C GLU A 64 8.45 -0.17 2.08
N CYS A 65 9.59 -0.70 1.62
CA CYS A 65 10.01 -0.60 0.23
C CYS A 65 9.01 -1.30 -0.71
N TYR A 66 8.51 -2.48 -0.33
CA TYR A 66 7.49 -3.20 -1.10
C TYR A 66 6.18 -2.42 -1.20
N LEU A 67 5.78 -1.75 -0.11
CA LEU A 67 4.63 -0.86 -0.10
C LEU A 67 4.83 0.33 -1.04
N ASP A 68 6.01 0.95 -1.03
CA ASP A 68 6.33 2.06 -1.93
C ASP A 68 6.30 1.63 -3.40
N ILE A 69 6.84 0.46 -3.75
CA ILE A 69 6.76 -0.11 -5.11
C ILE A 69 5.29 -0.32 -5.51
N TYR A 70 4.47 -0.89 -4.62
CA TYR A 70 3.06 -1.15 -4.89
C TYR A 70 2.28 0.14 -5.15
N GLU A 71 2.51 1.17 -4.32
CA GLU A 71 1.87 2.47 -4.45
C GLU A 71 2.32 3.19 -5.73
N LEU A 72 3.62 3.18 -6.05
CA LEU A 72 4.12 3.79 -7.28
C LEU A 72 3.53 3.15 -8.53
N CYS A 73 3.43 1.82 -8.56
CA CYS A 73 2.72 1.12 -9.65
C CYS A 73 1.24 1.52 -9.72
N ASN A 74 0.59 1.71 -8.55
CA ASN A 74 -0.82 2.12 -8.51
C ASN A 74 -1.02 3.54 -9.06
N ASP A 75 -0.06 4.43 -8.82
CA ASP A 75 -0.08 5.79 -9.36
C ASP A 75 0.17 5.78 -10.86
N TYR A 76 1.15 5.01 -11.34
CA TYR A 76 1.41 4.86 -12.77
C TYR A 76 0.24 4.25 -13.54
N LEU A 77 -0.51 3.34 -12.93
CA LEU A 77 -1.71 2.76 -13.54
C LEU A 77 -2.88 3.76 -13.72
N LYS A 78 -2.81 4.95 -13.09
CA LYS A 78 -3.81 6.01 -13.27
C LYS A 78 -3.43 6.99 -14.38
N GLU A 79 -2.18 6.97 -14.82
CA GLU A 79 -1.69 7.85 -15.89
C GLU A 79 -2.17 7.39 -17.27
N SER A 80 -2.12 8.28 -18.26
CA SER A 80 -2.37 7.92 -19.66
C SER A 80 -1.14 7.31 -20.35
N SER A 81 0.04 7.79 -19.99
CA SER A 81 1.33 7.37 -20.52
C SER A 81 2.41 7.51 -19.45
N LEU A 82 3.52 6.78 -19.62
CA LEU A 82 4.68 6.84 -18.73
C LEU A 82 5.93 7.23 -19.51
N THR A 83 6.74 8.08 -18.89
CA THR A 83 8.04 8.51 -19.39
C THR A 83 9.15 7.50 -19.05
N CYS A 84 10.28 7.64 -19.74
CA CYS A 84 11.49 6.88 -19.41
C CYS A 84 11.93 7.10 -17.95
N GLU A 85 11.85 8.33 -17.44
CA GLU A 85 12.19 8.67 -16.05
C GLU A 85 11.30 7.93 -15.04
N GLN A 86 10.00 7.84 -15.30
CA GLN A 86 9.07 7.10 -14.44
C GLN A 86 9.40 5.60 -14.39
N LEU A 87 9.73 5.00 -15.54
CA LEU A 87 10.11 3.59 -15.59
C LEU A 87 11.46 3.35 -14.90
N ASN A 88 12.44 4.23 -15.09
CA ASN A 88 13.73 4.17 -14.40
C ASN A 88 13.57 4.31 -12.89
N ALA A 89 12.72 5.22 -12.42
CA ALA A 89 12.45 5.38 -10.99
C ALA A 89 11.92 4.08 -10.36
N LEU A 90 11.16 3.27 -11.10
CA LEU A 90 10.68 1.97 -10.63
C LEU A 90 11.80 0.91 -10.64
N VAL A 91 12.68 0.94 -11.63
CA VAL A 91 13.88 0.07 -11.71
C VAL A 91 14.85 0.35 -10.56
N GLU A 92 15.06 1.62 -10.22
CA GLU A 92 15.91 2.08 -9.11
C GLU A 92 15.41 1.61 -7.72
N MET A 93 14.18 1.12 -7.61
CA MET A 93 13.63 0.54 -6.37
C MET A 93 14.07 -0.91 -6.12
N GLU A 94 15.10 -1.39 -6.83
CA GLU A 94 15.67 -2.74 -6.67
C GLU A 94 14.63 -3.86 -6.88
N LEU A 95 13.93 -3.79 -8.01
CA LEU A 95 12.92 -4.79 -8.33
C LEU A 95 13.53 -6.20 -8.43
N LYS A 96 12.68 -7.23 -8.27
CA LYS A 96 13.09 -8.60 -8.64
C LYS A 96 13.56 -8.61 -10.09
N TYR A 97 14.71 -9.23 -10.35
CA TYR A 97 15.40 -9.21 -11.64
C TYR A 97 14.50 -9.45 -12.87
N TYR A 98 13.55 -10.40 -12.80
CA TYR A 98 12.68 -10.69 -13.94
C TYR A 98 11.64 -9.59 -14.22
N LEU A 99 11.24 -8.82 -13.20
CA LEU A 99 10.36 -7.65 -13.32
C LEU A 99 11.15 -6.47 -13.87
N GLU A 100 12.33 -6.23 -13.30
CA GLU A 100 13.27 -5.20 -13.76
C GLU A 100 13.60 -5.38 -15.24
N LYS A 101 13.95 -6.60 -15.65
CA LYS A 101 14.22 -6.95 -17.04
C LYS A 101 13.08 -6.58 -17.99
N LYS A 102 11.82 -6.67 -17.55
CA LYS A 102 10.67 -6.26 -18.37
C LYS A 102 10.59 -4.74 -18.51
N LEU A 103 10.81 -3.99 -17.44
CA LEU A 103 10.86 -2.54 -17.50
C LEU A 103 12.01 -2.02 -18.37
N ASN A 104 13.19 -2.62 -18.25
CA ASN A 104 14.35 -2.27 -19.07
C ASN A 104 14.10 -2.46 -20.57
N LEU A 105 13.24 -3.41 -20.98
CA LEU A 105 12.84 -3.54 -22.38
C LEU A 105 12.01 -2.34 -22.86
N TYR A 106 11.09 -1.85 -22.03
CA TYR A 106 10.28 -0.68 -22.36
C TYR A 106 11.12 0.60 -22.41
N ILE A 107 12.05 0.77 -21.46
CA ILE A 107 13.02 1.86 -21.43
C ILE A 107 13.84 1.88 -22.71
N MET A 108 14.45 0.75 -23.08
CA MET A 108 15.22 0.61 -24.31
C MET A 108 14.40 0.94 -25.56
N MET A 109 13.13 0.52 -25.62
CA MET A 109 12.23 0.85 -26.73
C MET A 109 11.96 2.35 -26.84
N LEU A 110 11.79 3.05 -25.71
CA LEU A 110 11.59 4.51 -25.70
C LEU A 110 12.82 5.25 -26.20
N GLU A 111 13.99 4.86 -25.72
CA GLU A 111 15.27 5.46 -26.08
C GLU A 111 15.62 5.24 -27.56
N GLU A 112 15.51 4.00 -28.06
CA GLU A 112 15.81 3.66 -29.46
C GLU A 112 14.85 4.33 -30.44
N GLN A 113 13.57 4.42 -30.09
CA GLN A 113 12.54 5.03 -30.95
C GLN A 113 12.44 6.54 -30.77
N GLN A 114 13.23 7.13 -29.89
CA GLN A 114 13.14 8.55 -29.49
C GLN A 114 11.70 8.95 -29.13
N LYS A 115 10.97 8.04 -28.49
CA LYS A 115 9.62 8.29 -28.01
C LYS A 115 9.68 8.95 -26.63
N PRO A 116 8.89 10.01 -26.38
CA PRO A 116 8.89 10.67 -25.08
C PRO A 116 8.24 9.80 -24.00
N ASP A 117 7.27 8.97 -24.38
CA ASP A 117 6.47 8.17 -23.47
C ASP A 117 5.91 6.89 -24.12
N ILE A 118 5.42 5.98 -23.27
CA ILE A 118 4.74 4.73 -23.64
C ILE A 118 3.32 4.76 -23.07
N SER A 119 2.33 4.27 -23.82
CA SER A 119 0.96 4.18 -23.32
C SER A 119 0.91 3.26 -22.11
N VAL A 120 0.17 3.65 -21.05
CA VAL A 120 0.01 2.79 -19.87
C VAL A 120 -0.54 1.42 -20.25
N HIS A 121 -1.41 1.34 -21.26
CA HIS A 121 -1.95 0.06 -21.74
C HIS A 121 -0.88 -0.93 -22.25
N GLU A 122 0.26 -0.45 -22.74
CA GLU A 122 1.34 -1.30 -23.23
C GLU A 122 2.17 -1.93 -22.10
N VAL A 123 2.16 -1.30 -20.92
CA VAL A 123 2.92 -1.71 -19.72
C VAL A 123 2.02 -2.19 -18.57
N GLU A 124 0.71 -1.99 -18.69
CA GLU A 124 -0.30 -2.21 -17.64
C GLU A 124 -0.22 -3.62 -17.03
N ARG A 125 -0.06 -4.63 -17.88
CA ARG A 125 0.04 -6.02 -17.45
C ARG A 125 1.27 -6.24 -16.56
N ASP A 126 2.40 -5.65 -16.93
CA ASP A 126 3.66 -5.84 -16.21
C ASP A 126 3.67 -5.02 -14.91
N LEU A 127 3.07 -3.81 -14.88
CA LEU A 127 2.80 -3.07 -13.63
C LEU A 127 1.90 -3.85 -12.66
N LYS A 128 0.81 -4.43 -13.17
CA LYS A 128 -0.09 -5.28 -12.36
C LYS A 128 0.61 -6.54 -11.85
N ARG A 129 1.57 -7.07 -12.61
CA ARG A 129 2.39 -8.20 -12.17
C ARG A 129 3.34 -7.79 -11.05
N ILE A 130 4.01 -6.65 -11.16
CA ILE A 130 4.83 -6.08 -10.08
C ILE A 130 3.99 -5.93 -8.81
N GLN A 131 2.81 -5.31 -8.90
CA GLN A 131 1.89 -5.19 -7.77
C GLN A 131 1.49 -6.55 -7.17
N ALA A 132 1.20 -7.55 -8.01
CA ALA A 132 0.81 -8.87 -7.54
C ALA A 132 1.93 -9.57 -6.76
N ASP A 133 3.17 -9.46 -7.23
CA ASP A 133 4.33 -10.09 -6.60
C ASP A 133 4.62 -9.42 -5.25
N TYR A 134 4.73 -8.09 -5.20
CA TYR A 134 5.01 -7.37 -3.95
C TYR A 134 3.84 -7.40 -2.95
N ARG A 135 2.58 -7.43 -3.42
CA ARG A 135 1.43 -7.72 -2.54
C ARG A 135 1.58 -9.08 -1.86
N THR A 136 2.03 -10.10 -2.61
CA THR A 136 2.20 -11.45 -2.06
C THR A 136 3.29 -11.45 -0.99
N GLU A 137 4.42 -10.80 -1.24
CA GLU A 137 5.49 -10.64 -0.23
C GLU A 137 4.94 -9.95 1.04
N ILE A 138 4.25 -8.81 0.88
CA ILE A 138 3.61 -8.10 2.00
C ILE A 138 2.64 -9.02 2.75
N GLU A 139 1.76 -9.73 2.05
CA GLU A 139 0.76 -10.60 2.66
C GLU A 139 1.38 -11.72 3.51
N THR A 140 2.50 -12.28 3.05
CA THR A 140 3.19 -13.37 3.74
C THR A 140 4.12 -12.91 4.86
N SER A 141 4.47 -11.62 4.90
CA SER A 141 5.36 -11.01 5.89
C SER A 141 4.81 -11.09 7.32
N ASP A 142 5.73 -11.08 8.29
CA ASP A 142 5.34 -11.06 9.70
C ASP A 142 4.87 -9.66 10.12
N GLU A 143 5.37 -8.60 9.49
CA GLU A 143 4.95 -7.22 9.66
C GLU A 143 3.46 -7.06 9.36
N TYR A 144 2.99 -7.62 8.24
CA TYR A 144 1.58 -7.55 7.89
C TYR A 144 0.71 -8.40 8.83
N LYS A 145 1.18 -9.59 9.23
CA LYS A 145 0.48 -10.38 10.27
C LYS A 145 0.41 -9.62 11.59
N ASN A 146 1.50 -9.00 12.02
CA ASN A 146 1.59 -8.21 13.24
C ASN A 146 0.67 -6.99 13.18
N TYR A 147 0.60 -6.33 12.03
CA TYR A 147 -0.35 -5.25 11.77
C TYR A 147 -1.81 -5.71 11.99
N LYS A 148 -2.22 -6.84 11.40
CA LYS A 148 -3.58 -7.38 11.59
C LYS A 148 -3.85 -7.75 13.05
N HIS A 149 -2.86 -8.33 13.74
CA HIS A 149 -2.96 -8.63 15.17
C HIS A 149 -3.05 -7.36 16.02
N ALA A 150 -2.30 -6.31 15.70
CA ALA A 150 -2.32 -5.05 16.41
C ALA A 150 -3.67 -4.35 16.27
N ILE A 151 -4.29 -4.38 15.07
CA ILE A 151 -5.65 -3.90 14.87
C ILE A 151 -6.64 -4.71 15.72
N LEU A 152 -6.57 -6.05 15.67
CA LEU A 152 -7.45 -6.91 16.45
C LEU A 152 -7.33 -6.66 17.95
N ASN A 153 -6.11 -6.42 18.45
CA ASN A 153 -5.86 -6.10 19.85
C ASN A 153 -6.45 -4.74 20.25
N LYS A 154 -6.48 -3.73 19.37
CA LYS A 154 -7.18 -2.46 19.62
C LYS A 154 -8.69 -2.64 19.74
N ILE A 155 -9.28 -3.58 18.99
CA ILE A 155 -10.70 -3.94 19.11
C ILE A 155 -10.94 -4.64 20.46
N LYS A 156 -10.10 -5.62 20.83
CA LYS A 156 -10.23 -6.44 22.05
C LYS A 156 -9.94 -5.70 23.36
N ARG A 157 -8.96 -4.78 23.42
CA ARG A 157 -8.62 -3.99 24.63
C ARG A 157 -9.64 -2.88 24.91
N GLY A 158 -10.87 -3.12 24.51
CA GLY A 158 -11.83 -2.09 24.29
C GLY A 158 -13.29 -2.48 24.43
N THR A 159 -13.54 -3.78 24.41
CA THR A 159 -14.47 -4.40 25.35
C THR A 159 -13.94 -4.31 26.77
#